data_AF-A0A653H731-F1
#
_entry.id   AF-A0A653H731-F1
#
_cell.length_a   1.000
_cell.length_b   1.000
_cell.length_c   1.000
_cell.angle_alpha   90.00
_cell.angle_beta   90.00
_cell.angle_gamma   90.00
#
_symmetry.space_group_name_H-M   'P 1'
#
loop_
_entity.id
_entity.type
_entity.pdbx_description
1 polymer ?
#
loop_
_entity_poly.entity_id
_entity_poly.type
_entity_poly.pdbx_seq_one_letter_code
_entity_poly.pdbx_strand_id
1 'polypeptide(L)'
;MPHALARLKALIKKTKPKGLLFLSGDVHYSGIFGNEDNVVEVTSSGVNQANMFSPINKYLIYIFTALFNKRTAVDYNKIYAFNNFGSVNINYVDDDNIEIKTTVHNSNGEKMLVVNQVFNDKKDVYSDTEKLHVINDEFGTLMCKSPLLITVHFIIHLLILLLFFELLYITFKLFCFKGYKYGKSSKHIKTK
;
A
#
# COMPACT_ATOMS: atom_id res chain seq x y z
N MET A 1 2.82 8.37 14.28
CA MET A 1 1.87 8.91 15.28
C MET A 1 1.02 7.80 15.93
N PRO A 2 1.50 7.13 16.98
CA PRO A 2 0.78 6.02 17.61
C PRO A 2 -0.45 6.47 18.44
N HIS A 3 -0.34 7.58 19.17
CA HIS A 3 -1.40 8.06 20.08
C HIS A 3 -2.63 8.60 19.34
N ALA A 4 -2.44 9.34 18.24
CA ALA A 4 -3.55 9.89 17.45
C ALA A 4 -4.39 8.76 16.83
N LEU A 5 -3.73 7.74 16.27
CA LEU A 5 -4.38 6.54 15.75
C LEU A 5 -5.11 5.77 16.86
N ALA A 6 -4.48 5.58 18.03
CA ALA A 6 -5.12 4.91 19.16
C ALA A 6 -6.39 5.64 19.63
N ARG A 7 -6.34 6.98 19.70
CA ARG A 7 -7.50 7.82 20.05
C ARG A 7 -8.60 7.72 19.00
N LEU A 8 -8.25 7.74 17.72
CA LEU A 8 -9.20 7.57 16.62
C LEU A 8 -9.89 6.20 16.68
N LYS A 9 -9.12 5.12 16.87
CA LYS A 9 -9.66 3.76 17.05
C LYS A 9 -10.60 3.68 18.26
N ALA A 10 -10.23 4.28 19.37
CA ALA A 10 -11.08 4.32 20.56
C ALA A 10 -12.38 5.08 20.31
N LEU A 11 -12.31 6.20 19.58
CA LEU A 11 -13.49 6.99 19.20
C LEU A 11 -14.43 6.16 18.32
N ILE A 12 -13.94 5.54 17.26
CA ILE A 12 -14.74 4.71 16.35
C ILE A 12 -15.41 3.55 17.10
N LYS A 13 -14.67 2.86 17.98
CA LYS A 13 -15.24 1.78 18.80
C LYS A 13 -16.35 2.27 19.73
N LYS A 14 -16.22 3.49 20.27
CA LYS A 14 -17.19 4.09 21.18
C LYS A 14 -18.43 4.59 20.46
N THR A 15 -18.26 5.27 19.32
CA THR A 15 -19.36 5.94 18.61
C THR A 15 -20.01 5.08 17.54
N LYS A 16 -19.33 4.02 17.09
CA LYS A 16 -19.78 3.11 16.01
C LYS A 16 -20.43 3.88 14.85
N PRO A 17 -19.72 4.86 14.25
CA PRO A 17 -20.31 5.72 13.24
C PRO A 17 -20.75 4.89 12.04
N LYS A 18 -21.98 5.12 11.60
CA LYS A 18 -22.57 4.46 10.45
C LYS A 18 -22.13 5.17 9.16
N GLY A 19 -21.85 4.41 8.08
CA GLY A 19 -21.44 4.99 6.79
C GLY A 19 -20.06 5.68 6.80
N LEU A 20 -19.10 5.13 7.54
CA LEU A 20 -17.79 5.75 7.77
C LEU A 20 -16.87 5.65 6.54
N LEU A 21 -16.55 6.82 5.96
CA LEU A 21 -15.54 7.00 4.93
C LEU A 21 -14.31 7.71 5.52
N PHE A 22 -13.13 7.11 5.42
CA PHE A 22 -11.87 7.76 5.74
C PHE A 22 -11.27 8.40 4.50
N LEU A 23 -10.93 9.68 4.60
CA LEU A 23 -10.16 10.40 3.61
C LEU A 23 -8.77 10.67 4.18
N SER A 24 -7.75 10.14 3.52
CA SER A 24 -6.35 10.28 3.93
C SER A 24 -5.47 10.84 2.79
N GLY A 25 -4.25 11.26 3.15
CA GLY A 25 -3.29 11.88 2.24
C GLY A 25 -1.85 11.68 2.72
N ASP A 26 -0.94 12.57 2.33
CA ASP A 26 0.49 12.61 2.75
C ASP A 26 1.40 11.48 2.21
N VAL A 27 0.83 10.40 1.69
CA VAL A 27 1.59 9.22 1.23
C VAL A 27 2.08 9.30 -0.23
N HIS A 28 1.71 10.37 -0.95
CA HIS A 28 2.04 10.62 -2.36
C HIS A 28 1.65 9.49 -3.33
N TYR A 29 0.63 8.73 -2.96
CA TYR A 29 -0.06 7.78 -3.83
C TYR A 29 -1.56 7.83 -3.54
N SER A 30 -2.32 7.10 -4.34
CA SER A 30 -3.74 6.86 -4.16
C SER A 30 -4.06 5.41 -3.90
N GLY A 31 -5.06 5.16 -3.07
CA GLY A 31 -5.50 3.81 -2.80
C GLY A 31 -6.89 3.77 -2.19
N ILE A 32 -7.58 2.66 -2.40
CA ILE A 32 -8.87 2.36 -1.79
C ILE A 32 -8.72 1.09 -0.98
N PHE A 33 -8.93 1.18 0.32
CA PHE A 33 -8.75 0.09 1.26
C PHE A 33 -10.04 -0.18 2.03
N GLY A 34 -10.21 -1.43 2.46
CA GLY A 34 -11.36 -1.86 3.24
C GLY A 34 -12.47 -2.51 2.44
N ASN A 35 -13.64 -2.56 3.06
CA ASN A 35 -14.82 -3.23 2.53
C ASN A 35 -15.88 -2.18 2.19
N GLU A 36 -16.38 -2.24 0.96
CA GLU A 36 -17.40 -1.35 0.41
C GLU A 36 -18.72 -1.42 1.20
N ASP A 37 -18.98 -2.57 1.84
CA ASP A 37 -20.14 -2.78 2.72
C ASP A 37 -20.02 -2.12 4.11
N ASN A 38 -18.80 -1.75 4.51
CA ASN A 38 -18.50 -1.35 5.89
C ASN A 38 -17.75 -0.01 5.97
N VAL A 39 -16.43 -0.08 6.09
CA VAL A 39 -15.52 1.05 6.26
C VAL A 39 -14.54 1.04 5.11
N VAL A 40 -14.50 2.15 4.38
CA VAL A 40 -13.58 2.37 3.28
C VAL A 40 -12.63 3.50 3.66
N GLU A 41 -11.34 3.28 3.43
CA GLU A 41 -10.34 4.33 3.41
C GLU A 41 -9.96 4.65 1.98
N VAL A 42 -10.00 5.93 1.64
CA VAL A 42 -9.51 6.44 0.36
C VAL A 42 -8.38 7.41 0.63
N THR A 43 -7.20 7.08 0.11
CA THR A 43 -6.07 7.99 0.07
C THR A 43 -5.93 8.60 -1.31
N SER A 44 -5.75 9.92 -1.37
CA SER A 44 -5.41 10.63 -2.61
C SER A 44 -4.55 11.84 -2.30
N SER A 45 -3.31 11.80 -2.79
CA SER A 45 -2.29 12.81 -2.46
C SER A 45 -1.27 13.04 -3.56
N GLY A 46 -1.54 12.60 -4.80
CA GLY A 46 -0.57 12.64 -5.90
C GLY A 46 -0.59 13.92 -6.74
N VAL A 47 -1.41 14.93 -6.43
CA VAL A 47 -1.71 16.06 -7.35
C VAL A 47 -0.46 16.75 -7.91
N ASN A 48 0.57 16.95 -7.08
CA ASN A 48 1.74 17.76 -7.43
C ASN A 48 3.06 16.96 -7.47
N GLN A 49 3.03 15.62 -7.36
CA GLN A 49 4.23 14.81 -7.25
C GLN A 49 4.32 13.79 -8.38
N ALA A 50 4.74 14.29 -9.56
CA ALA A 50 5.10 13.42 -10.68
C ALA A 50 6.35 12.62 -10.32
N ASN A 51 6.15 11.37 -9.89
CA ASN A 51 7.27 10.49 -9.58
C ASN A 51 7.58 9.60 -10.80
N MET A 52 8.76 9.76 -11.39
CA MET A 52 9.24 8.90 -12.49
C MET A 52 9.28 7.42 -12.09
N PHE A 53 9.41 7.14 -10.78
CA PHE A 53 9.42 5.80 -10.22
C PHE A 53 8.04 5.30 -9.76
N SER A 54 6.94 5.95 -10.18
CA SER A 54 5.57 5.55 -9.82
C SER A 54 5.28 4.05 -9.99
N PRO A 55 5.69 3.38 -11.09
CA PRO A 55 5.47 1.93 -11.22
C PRO A 55 6.19 1.14 -10.12
N ILE A 56 7.45 1.48 -9.83
CA ILE A 56 8.26 0.81 -8.79
C ILE A 56 7.67 1.09 -7.40
N ASN A 57 7.29 2.34 -7.13
CA ASN A 57 6.64 2.73 -5.88
C ASN A 57 5.35 1.94 -5.64
N LYS A 58 4.53 1.73 -6.68
CA LYS A 58 3.32 0.91 -6.57
C LYS A 58 3.64 -0.50 -6.06
N TYR A 59 4.67 -1.15 -6.59
CA TYR A 59 5.11 -2.46 -6.11
C TYR A 59 5.65 -2.40 -4.68
N LEU A 60 6.46 -1.40 -4.34
CA LEU A 60 6.99 -1.25 -2.98
C LEU A 60 5.88 -1.05 -1.96
N ILE A 61 4.90 -0.18 -2.25
CA ILE A 61 3.73 0.05 -1.39
C ILE A 61 2.98 -1.26 -1.17
N TYR A 62 2.70 -2.02 -2.24
CA TYR A 62 2.04 -3.32 -2.14
C TYR A 62 2.82 -4.30 -1.26
N ILE A 63 4.12 -4.47 -1.50
CA ILE A 63 4.97 -5.39 -0.76
C ILE A 63 5.04 -5.01 0.72
N PHE A 64 5.34 -3.74 1.04
CA PHE A 64 5.43 -3.29 2.42
C PHE A 64 4.09 -3.40 3.13
N THR A 65 2.99 -3.09 2.45
CA THR A 65 1.66 -3.24 3.04
C THR A 65 1.34 -4.71 3.31
N ALA A 66 1.64 -5.62 2.38
CA ALA A 66 1.45 -7.05 2.58
C ALA A 66 2.34 -7.63 3.71
N LEU A 67 3.56 -7.11 3.88
CA LEU A 67 4.47 -7.55 4.95
C LEU A 67 4.06 -7.03 6.32
N PHE A 68 3.58 -5.78 6.41
CA PHE A 68 3.31 -5.12 7.70
C PHE A 68 1.84 -5.17 8.13
N ASN A 69 0.88 -5.22 7.20
CA ASN A 69 -0.55 -5.36 7.52
C ASN A 69 -0.95 -6.84 7.43
N LYS A 70 -0.90 -7.52 8.58
CA LYS A 70 -1.20 -8.96 8.69
C LYS A 70 -2.67 -9.32 8.53
N ARG A 71 -3.59 -8.35 8.54
CA ARG A 71 -5.04 -8.59 8.64
C ARG A 71 -5.81 -8.18 7.38
N THR A 72 -5.56 -6.99 6.84
CA THR A 72 -6.23 -6.56 5.61
C THR A 72 -5.31 -6.73 4.40
N ALA A 73 -5.63 -7.71 3.56
CA ALA A 73 -4.96 -7.89 2.28
C ALA A 73 -5.24 -6.67 1.39
N VAL A 74 -4.19 -5.91 1.07
CA VAL A 74 -4.29 -4.82 0.11
C VAL A 74 -4.11 -5.37 -1.29
N ASP A 75 -5.12 -5.18 -2.14
CA ASP A 75 -5.04 -5.55 -3.56
C ASP A 75 -4.15 -4.54 -4.30
N TYR A 76 -3.19 -5.05 -5.08
CA TYR A 76 -2.35 -4.26 -5.97
C TYR A 76 -3.16 -3.39 -6.94
N ASN A 77 -4.32 -3.89 -7.39
CA ASN A 77 -5.20 -3.15 -8.31
C ASN A 77 -5.90 -1.97 -7.64
N LYS A 78 -5.96 -1.95 -6.31
CA LYS A 78 -6.53 -0.86 -5.52
C LYS A 78 -5.49 0.23 -5.19
N ILE A 79 -4.26 0.14 -5.71
CA ILE A 79 -3.21 1.16 -5.55
C ILE A 79 -2.95 1.87 -6.89
N TYR A 80 -2.85 3.20 -6.85
CA TYR A 80 -2.49 4.06 -7.97
C TYR A 80 -1.41 5.06 -7.54
N ALA A 81 -0.19 4.92 -8.06
CA ALA A 81 0.98 5.66 -7.60
C ALA A 81 1.38 6.86 -8.47
N PHE A 82 0.56 7.24 -9.45
CA PHE A 82 0.81 8.40 -10.33
C PHE A 82 0.00 9.61 -9.85
N ASN A 83 0.17 10.76 -10.50
CA ASN A 83 -0.57 11.97 -10.19
C ASN A 83 -2.08 11.73 -10.17
N ASN A 84 -2.70 12.14 -9.07
CA ASN A 84 -4.08 11.83 -8.81
C ASN A 84 -4.78 12.88 -7.96
N PHE A 85 -6.10 12.89 -8.06
CA PHE A 85 -6.99 13.59 -7.14
C PHE A 85 -8.25 12.76 -6.87
N GLY A 86 -8.83 12.93 -5.69
CA GLY A 86 -10.05 12.23 -5.27
C GLY A 86 -11.30 13.08 -5.48
N SER A 87 -12.43 12.43 -5.75
CA SER A 87 -13.76 13.02 -5.67
C SER A 87 -14.68 12.10 -4.87
N VAL A 88 -15.58 12.70 -4.08
CA VAL A 88 -16.62 12.00 -3.33
C VAL A 88 -17.96 12.57 -3.77
N ASN A 89 -18.83 11.71 -4.28
CA ASN A 89 -20.20 12.05 -4.61
C ASN A 89 -21.12 11.30 -3.64
N ILE A 90 -21.96 12.06 -2.93
CA ILE A 90 -22.88 11.55 -1.93
C ILE A 90 -24.29 11.78 -2.47
N ASN A 91 -25.03 10.69 -2.67
CA ASN A 91 -26.39 10.69 -3.15
C ASN A 91 -27.32 10.17 -2.05
N TYR A 92 -28.31 10.98 -1.67
CA TYR A 92 -29.31 10.62 -0.68
C TYR A 92 -30.51 10.04 -1.42
N VAL A 93 -30.66 8.71 -1.39
CA VAL A 93 -31.72 8.02 -2.14
C VAL A 93 -33.05 8.13 -1.41
N ASP A 94 -33.03 7.91 -0.10
CA ASP A 94 -34.17 8.06 0.81
C ASP A 94 -33.67 8.32 2.25
N ASP A 95 -34.58 8.39 3.22
CA ASP A 95 -34.27 8.67 4.63
C ASP A 95 -33.35 7.63 5.28
N ASP A 96 -33.35 6.40 4.76
CA ASP A 96 -32.59 5.27 5.29
C ASP A 96 -31.34 4.94 4.46
N ASN A 97 -31.26 5.38 3.20
CA ASN A 97 -30.26 4.95 2.22
C ASN A 97 -29.42 6.11 1.66
N ILE A 98 -28.11 6.00 1.81
CA ILE A 98 -27.12 6.93 1.25
C ILE A 98 -26.15 6.15 0.37
N GLU A 99 -26.01 6.57 -0.87
CA GLU A 99 -25.01 6.05 -1.80
C GLU A 99 -23.80 6.98 -1.83
N ILE A 100 -22.62 6.44 -1.57
CA ILE A 100 -21.37 7.20 -1.59
C ILE A 100 -20.48 6.63 -2.68
N LYS A 101 -20.24 7.42 -3.73
CA LYS A 101 -19.32 7.08 -4.80
C LYS A 101 -18.03 7.86 -4.62
N THR A 102 -16.96 7.15 -4.30
CA THR A 102 -15.62 7.75 -4.23
C THR A 102 -14.81 7.33 -5.45
N THR A 103 -14.20 8.29 -6.12
CA THR A 103 -13.42 8.08 -7.34
C THR A 103 -12.04 8.72 -7.20
N VAL A 104 -11.00 8.00 -7.59
CA VAL A 104 -9.66 8.55 -7.81
C VAL A 104 -9.49 8.78 -9.30
N HIS A 105 -9.07 9.98 -9.65
CA HIS A 105 -8.81 10.42 -11.02
C HIS A 105 -7.32 10.57 -11.27
N ASN A 106 -6.89 10.42 -12.52
CA ASN A 106 -5.58 10.89 -12.95
C ASN A 106 -5.60 12.40 -13.26
N SER A 107 -4.45 12.99 -13.63
CA SER A 107 -4.35 14.41 -13.99
C SER A 107 -5.25 14.85 -15.14
N ASN A 108 -5.67 13.92 -16.01
CA ASN A 108 -6.56 14.19 -17.14
C ASN A 108 -8.04 14.10 -16.75
N GLY A 109 -8.36 13.76 -15.50
CA GLY A 109 -9.72 13.55 -15.02
C GLY A 109 -10.28 12.14 -15.27
N GLU A 110 -9.50 11.24 -15.88
CA GLU A 110 -9.92 9.86 -16.12
C GLU A 110 -9.98 9.08 -14.82
N LYS A 111 -10.97 8.19 -14.68
CA LYS A 111 -11.22 7.43 -13.46
C LYS A 111 -10.27 6.24 -13.38
N MET A 112 -9.45 6.19 -12.33
CA MET A 112 -8.45 5.15 -12.11
C MET A 112 -8.90 4.14 -11.06
N LEU A 113 -9.49 4.60 -9.96
CA LEU A 113 -10.05 3.76 -8.91
C LEU A 113 -11.46 4.24 -8.59
N VAL A 114 -12.38 3.30 -8.35
CA VAL A 114 -13.78 3.60 -7.99
C VAL A 114 -14.20 2.67 -6.87
N VAL A 115 -14.95 3.23 -5.93
CA VAL A 115 -15.66 2.48 -4.90
C VAL A 115 -17.06 3.07 -4.74
N ASN A 116 -18.05 2.18 -4.64
CA ASN A 116 -19.42 2.57 -4.36
C ASN A 116 -19.81 1.93 -3.03
N GLN A 117 -20.11 2.76 -2.04
CA GLN A 117 -20.64 2.30 -0.77
C GLN A 117 -22.14 2.58 -0.76
N VAL A 118 -22.91 1.61 -0.28
CA VAL A 118 -24.33 1.80 0.02
C VAL A 118 -24.49 1.71 1.51
N PHE A 119 -24.82 2.84 2.12
CA PHE A 119 -25.15 2.91 3.52
C PHE A 119 -26.65 2.77 3.71
N ASN A 120 -27.05 1.86 4.61
CA ASN A 120 -28.43 1.69 5.05
C ASN A 120 -28.48 1.81 6.58
N ASP A 121 -29.29 2.73 7.11
CA ASP A 121 -29.34 3.00 8.55
C ASP A 121 -29.85 1.82 9.39
N LYS A 122 -30.59 0.89 8.78
CA LYS A 122 -31.11 -0.32 9.43
C LYS A 122 -30.09 -1.46 9.48
N LYS A 123 -28.97 -1.37 8.76
CA LYS A 123 -27.92 -2.41 8.73
C LYS A 123 -26.86 -2.15 9.78
N ASP A 124 -26.61 -3.13 10.67
CA ASP A 124 -25.47 -3.05 11.61
C ASP A 124 -24.17 -3.51 10.94
N VAL A 125 -23.42 -2.53 10.45
CA VAL A 125 -22.09 -2.68 9.86
C VAL A 125 -21.04 -3.19 10.86
N TYR A 126 -21.28 -3.05 12.16
CA TYR A 126 -20.37 -3.48 13.22
C TYR A 126 -20.66 -4.89 13.73
N SER A 127 -21.62 -5.62 13.14
CA SER A 127 -21.90 -7.01 13.48
C SER A 127 -20.72 -7.95 13.14
N ASP A 128 -20.02 -7.67 12.03
CA ASP A 128 -18.84 -8.43 11.57
C ASP A 128 -17.56 -7.59 11.77
N THR A 129 -17.18 -7.43 13.05
CA THR A 129 -16.05 -6.57 13.43
C THR A 129 -14.72 -7.01 12.83
N GLU A 130 -14.54 -8.28 12.47
CA GLU A 130 -13.26 -8.84 11.99
C GLU A 130 -12.80 -8.19 10.67
N LYS A 131 -13.73 -7.73 9.84
CA LYS A 131 -13.47 -7.14 8.52
C LYS A 131 -13.19 -5.63 8.53
N LEU A 132 -13.12 -5.01 9.71
CA LEU A 132 -12.91 -3.55 9.84
C LEU A 132 -11.43 -3.20 9.82
N HIS A 133 -10.86 -3.03 8.61
CA HIS A 133 -9.44 -2.79 8.40
C HIS A 133 -8.86 -1.65 9.27
N VAL A 134 -9.48 -0.46 9.31
CA VAL A 134 -8.97 0.67 10.13
C VAL A 134 -8.97 0.36 11.63
N ILE A 135 -9.92 -0.43 12.11
CA ILE A 135 -10.04 -0.77 13.54
C ILE A 135 -9.05 -1.88 13.90
N ASN A 136 -8.99 -2.92 13.06
CA ASN A 136 -8.33 -4.18 13.36
C ASN A 136 -6.90 -4.28 12.84
N ASP A 137 -6.55 -3.51 11.81
CA ASP A 137 -5.17 -3.42 11.35
C ASP A 137 -4.39 -2.73 12.44
N GLU A 138 -3.68 -3.53 13.23
CA GLU A 138 -2.50 -3.03 13.90
C GLU A 138 -1.56 -2.60 12.78
N PHE A 139 -1.54 -1.30 12.46
CA PHE A 139 -0.45 -0.74 11.68
C PHE A 139 0.81 -1.29 12.32
N GLY A 140 1.71 -1.81 11.49
CA GLY A 140 3.07 -2.24 11.84
C GLY A 140 3.88 -1.07 12.39
N THR A 141 3.40 -0.46 13.47
CA THR A 141 4.24 0.25 14.38
C THR A 141 5.25 -0.79 14.84
N LEU A 142 6.53 -0.51 14.63
CA LEU A 142 7.63 -1.21 15.29
C LEU A 142 7.59 -0.92 16.82
N MET A 143 6.40 -0.86 17.41
CA MET A 143 6.14 -0.94 18.84
C MET A 143 6.35 -2.40 19.22
N CYS A 144 7.61 -2.84 19.17
CA CYS A 144 7.98 -4.06 19.83
C CYS A 144 7.74 -3.87 21.32
N LYS A 145 6.89 -4.73 21.88
CA LYS A 145 6.55 -4.74 23.30
C LYS A 145 7.77 -4.98 24.21
N SER A 146 8.91 -5.41 23.67
CA SER A 146 10.16 -5.52 24.41
C SER A 146 11.39 -5.10 23.58
N PRO A 147 12.41 -4.47 24.20
CA PRO A 147 13.69 -4.14 23.56
C PRO A 147 14.43 -5.36 22.99
N LEU A 148 14.24 -6.53 23.61
CA LEU A 148 14.82 -7.80 23.20
C LEU A 148 14.29 -8.25 21.82
N LEU A 149 12.97 -8.12 21.60
CA LEU A 149 12.36 -8.47 20.32
C LEU A 149 12.79 -7.52 19.19
N ILE A 150 13.03 -6.23 19.49
CA ILE A 150 13.61 -5.28 18.52
C ILE A 150 14.97 -5.76 18.07
N THR A 151 15.83 -6.09 19.03
CA THR A 151 17.21 -6.50 18.76
C THR A 151 17.23 -7.76 17.91
N VAL A 152 16.38 -8.74 18.23
CA VAL A 152 16.24 -9.97 17.44
C VAL A 152 15.72 -9.69 16.04
N HIS A 153 14.67 -8.88 15.88
CA HIS A 153 14.18 -8.51 14.56
C HIS A 153 15.21 -7.73 13.75
N PHE A 154 15.96 -6.84 14.37
CA PHE A 154 17.03 -6.09 13.72
C PHE A 154 18.13 -7.02 13.22
N ILE A 155 18.59 -7.97 14.05
CA ILE A 155 19.58 -8.98 13.66
C ILE A 155 19.06 -9.82 12.49
N ILE A 156 17.80 -10.28 12.55
CA ILE A 156 17.20 -11.07 11.46
C ILE A 156 17.16 -10.26 10.16
N HIS A 157 16.72 -9.00 10.19
CA HIS A 157 16.68 -8.15 8.99
C HIS A 157 18.08 -7.87 8.46
N LEU A 158 19.06 -7.66 9.33
CA LEU A 158 20.46 -7.47 8.96
C LEU A 158 21.01 -8.72 8.26
N LEU A 159 20.72 -9.91 8.78
CA LEU A 159 21.14 -11.19 8.17
C LEU A 159 20.49 -11.40 6.80
N ILE A 160 19.20 -11.09 6.64
CA ILE A 160 18.50 -11.15 5.35
C ILE A 160 19.13 -10.18 4.34
N LEU A 161 19.46 -8.96 4.78
CA LEU A 161 20.11 -7.96 3.94
C LEU A 161 21.49 -8.43 3.48
N LEU A 162 22.29 -9.00 4.38
CA LEU A 162 23.60 -9.55 4.05
C LEU A 162 23.49 -10.70 3.04
N LEU A 163 22.53 -11.61 3.24
CA LEU A 163 22.25 -12.70 2.29
C LEU A 163 21.90 -12.17 0.90
N PHE A 164 21.08 -11.10 0.83
CA PHE A 164 20.72 -10.46 -0.43
C PHE A 164 21.94 -9.88 -1.16
N PHE A 165 22.85 -9.21 -0.45
CA PHE A 165 24.10 -8.72 -1.04
C PHE A 165 25.02 -9.83 -1.52
N GLU A 166 25.07 -10.94 -0.79
CA GLU A 166 25.87 -12.11 -1.17
C GLU A 166 25.34 -12.75 -2.47
N LEU A 167 24.02 -12.86 -2.61
CA LEU A 167 23.37 -13.30 -3.85
C LEU A 167 23.62 -12.33 -5.01
N LEU A 168 23.57 -11.02 -4.78
CA LEU A 168 23.92 -10.02 -5.79
C LEU A 168 25.39 -10.13 -6.22
N TYR A 169 26.31 -10.36 -5.29
CA TYR A 169 27.72 -10.56 -5.60
C TYR A 169 27.96 -11.81 -6.45
N ILE A 170 27.33 -12.94 -6.09
CA ILE A 170 27.45 -14.20 -6.83
C ILE A 170 26.90 -14.03 -8.25
N THR A 171 25.71 -13.43 -8.40
CA THR A 171 25.11 -13.18 -9.71
C THR A 171 25.98 -12.24 -10.56
N PHE A 172 26.46 -11.14 -9.99
CA PHE A 172 27.40 -10.24 -10.68
C PHE A 172 28.65 -10.97 -11.16
N LYS A 173 29.27 -11.80 -10.31
CA LYS A 173 30.43 -12.60 -10.66
C LYS A 173 30.13 -13.59 -11.80
N LEU A 174 28.98 -14.25 -11.77
CA LEU A 174 28.56 -15.18 -12.83
C LEU A 174 28.34 -14.49 -14.19
N PHE A 175 27.80 -13.28 -14.20
CA PHE A 175 27.55 -12.52 -15.42
C PHE A 175 28.81 -11.83 -15.96
N CYS A 176 29.64 -11.21 -15.12
CA CYS A 176 30.85 -10.50 -15.56
C CYS A 176 31.97 -11.44 -16.04
N PHE A 177 32.09 -12.65 -15.50
CA PHE A 177 33.14 -13.60 -15.95
C PHE A 177 32.79 -14.35 -17.24
N LYS A 178 31.53 -14.40 -17.67
CA LYS A 178 31.16 -15.00 -18.97
C LYS A 178 31.51 -14.09 -20.18
N GLY A 179 31.62 -12.77 -19.99
CA GLY A 179 31.96 -11.82 -21.07
C GLY A 179 33.44 -11.79 -21.47
N TYR A 180 34.35 -12.26 -20.63
CA TYR A 180 35.80 -12.11 -20.85
C TYR A 180 36.44 -13.21 -21.72
N LYS A 181 35.71 -14.30 -22.04
CA LYS A 181 36.25 -15.43 -22.83
C LYS A 181 36.03 -15.34 -24.35
N TYR A 182 35.34 -14.30 -24.85
CA TYR A 182 35.05 -14.15 -26.29
C TYR A 182 35.88 -13.06 -27.00
N GLY A 183 37.08 -12.74 -26.49
CA GLY A 183 37.89 -11.61 -26.98
C GLY A 183 39.36 -11.90 -27.27
N LYS A 184 39.77 -13.17 -27.47
CA LYS A 184 41.15 -13.49 -27.88
C LYS A 184 41.20 -14.71 -28.82
N SER A 185 40.82 -14.51 -30.07
CA SER A 185 41.43 -15.24 -31.19
C SER A 185 41.15 -14.50 -32.51
N SER A 186 41.93 -13.45 -32.76
CA SER A 186 42.21 -13.01 -34.13
C SER A 186 43.47 -12.16 -34.09
N LYS A 187 44.60 -12.77 -34.47
CA LYS A 187 45.62 -12.21 -35.37
C LYS A 187 46.82 -13.14 -35.48
N HIS A 188 47.38 -13.15 -36.70
CA HIS A 188 48.50 -13.92 -37.26
C HIS A 188 48.03 -15.25 -37.88
N ILE A 189 47.93 -15.35 -39.21
CA ILE A 189 49.09 -15.35 -40.12
C ILE A 189 48.85 -14.48 -41.38
N LYS A 190 49.82 -13.59 -41.65
CA LYS A 190 50.15 -13.05 -42.97
C LYS A 190 51.58 -13.51 -43.28
N THR A 191 51.76 -14.26 -44.36
CA THR A 191 52.99 -14.43 -45.18
C THR A 191 52.70 -15.57 -46.16
N LYS A 192 53.03 -15.53 -47.45
CA LYS A 192 53.47 -14.51 -48.40
C LYS A 192 53.18 -15.13 -49.77
#